data_AF-A0A1L9X3W5-F1
#
_entry.id   AF-A0A1L9X3W5-F1
#
_cell.length_a   1.000
_cell.length_b   1.000
_cell.length_c   1.000
_cell.angle_alpha   90.00
_cell.angle_beta   90.00
_cell.angle_gamma   90.00
#
_symmetry.space_group_name_H-M   'P 1'
#
loop_
_entity.id
_entity.type
_entity.pdbx_description
1 polymer ?
#
loop_
_entity_poly.entity_id
_entity_poly.type
_entity_poly.pdbx_seq_one_letter_code
_entity_poly.pdbx_strand_id
1 'polypeptide(L)'
;MASDVTADAAGVLLLGLLLEAIVQSYYERRIYTLVCILAIFWPAIYGIELIRANRVICLAWAVQCGSMSIFTLLEAMKTEDITLITLVTSFLLPVFALRTRRHHQINQLVVLFFTFAPLFIILTISHEGLFYCCLSGTLFTWVQLESKVFDYQRQPACPSITQESPQFRPLHFPDLRIALFFLYLFHSAFFSTGNLASTSSFSLGAVLRLLPVFDPFSQGALRVLKILAPFALVSANLGLWTRALRLRPGALFVLVVAASDYLTLRLFWRVRDEGSWLEIGESITVFVLASSLCGFVAGLEMVGEGVVGGLEGGAGLHASEDVAAAGADPEKKYKLS
;
A
#
# COMPACT_ATOMS: atom_id res chain seq x y z
N MET A 1 18.56 -9.61 27.69
CA MET A 1 17.32 -10.24 28.20
C MET A 1 16.34 -9.22 28.78
N ALA A 2 16.66 -8.46 29.85
CA ALA A 2 15.75 -7.40 30.34
C ALA A 2 15.61 -6.23 29.35
N SER A 3 16.69 -5.86 28.66
CA SER A 3 16.69 -4.84 27.59
C SER A 3 15.85 -5.24 26.38
N ASP A 4 15.88 -6.52 26.01
CA ASP A 4 15.16 -7.04 24.84
C ASP A 4 13.65 -7.09 25.13
N VAL A 5 13.26 -7.54 26.33
CA VAL A 5 11.84 -7.55 26.75
C VAL A 5 11.27 -6.13 26.82
N THR A 6 12.04 -5.14 27.29
CA THR A 6 11.58 -3.74 27.32
C THR A 6 11.44 -3.14 25.92
N ALA A 7 12.31 -3.51 24.97
CA ALA A 7 12.22 -3.07 23.59
C ALA A 7 11.03 -3.71 22.85
N ASP A 8 10.81 -5.00 23.09
CA ASP A 8 9.67 -5.74 22.53
C ASP A 8 8.34 -5.23 23.08
N ALA A 9 8.27 -4.95 24.39
CA ALA A 9 7.08 -4.36 25.01
C ALA A 9 6.77 -2.95 24.48
N ALA A 10 7.80 -2.10 24.32
CA ALA A 10 7.63 -0.77 23.73
C ALA A 10 7.16 -0.85 22.27
N GLY A 11 7.68 -1.82 21.50
CA GLY A 11 7.23 -2.09 20.14
C GLY A 11 5.74 -2.47 20.09
N VAL A 12 5.31 -3.43 20.91
CA VAL A 12 3.91 -3.87 20.99
C VAL A 12 2.97 -2.75 21.40
N LEU A 13 3.38 -1.90 22.35
CA LEU A 13 2.60 -0.73 22.75
C LEU A 13 2.45 0.28 21.60
N LEU A 14 3.53 0.56 20.86
CA LEU A 14 3.50 1.46 19.70
C LEU A 14 2.59 0.89 18.58
N LEU A 15 2.66 -0.42 18.35
CA LEU A 15 1.82 -1.14 17.39
C LEU A 15 0.33 -1.07 17.79
N GLY A 16 0.00 -1.27 19.07
CA GLY A 16 -1.37 -1.14 19.58
C GLY A 16 -1.90 0.29 19.49
N LEU A 17 -1.08 1.29 19.78
CA LEU A 17 -1.44 2.71 19.62
C LEU A 17 -1.73 3.07 18.16
N LEU A 18 -0.97 2.51 17.21
CA LEU A 18 -1.23 2.71 15.78
C LEU A 18 -2.58 2.12 15.36
N LEU A 19 -2.93 0.93 15.85
CA LEU A 19 -4.25 0.32 15.59
C LEU A 19 -5.39 1.18 16.16
N GLU A 20 -5.27 1.65 17.39
CA GLU A 20 -6.28 2.54 18.00
C GLU A 20 -6.35 3.90 17.27
N ALA A 21 -5.22 4.42 16.77
CA ALA A 21 -5.24 5.60 15.92
C ALA A 21 -6.01 5.35 14.62
N ILE A 22 -5.88 4.17 14.01
CA ILE A 22 -6.65 3.78 12.82
C ILE A 22 -8.14 3.68 13.17
N VAL A 23 -8.52 3.08 14.30
CA VAL A 23 -9.92 3.04 14.78
C VAL A 23 -10.49 4.46 14.89
N GLN A 24 -9.80 5.34 15.59
CA GLN A 24 -10.30 6.69 15.85
C GLN A 24 -10.32 7.55 14.57
N SER A 25 -9.48 7.22 13.58
CA SER A 25 -9.46 7.90 12.28
C SER A 25 -10.75 7.76 11.47
N TYR A 26 -11.60 6.76 11.78
CA TYR A 26 -12.95 6.63 11.22
C TYR A 26 -13.92 7.72 11.71
N TYR A 27 -13.58 8.40 12.80
CA TYR A 27 -14.39 9.48 13.37
C TYR A 27 -13.74 10.85 13.12
N GLU A 28 -12.42 10.94 13.21
CA GLU A 28 -11.68 12.20 13.08
C GLU A 28 -10.48 12.07 12.13
N ARG A 29 -10.56 12.74 10.98
CA ARG A 29 -9.49 12.68 9.96
C ARG A 29 -8.17 13.26 10.42
N ARG A 30 -8.20 14.19 11.38
CA ARG A 30 -7.00 14.82 11.97
C ARG A 30 -6.02 13.80 12.54
N ILE A 31 -6.47 12.58 12.83
CA ILE A 31 -5.61 11.54 13.37
C ILE A 31 -4.67 10.97 12.30
N TYR A 32 -5.10 10.91 11.03
CA TYR A 32 -4.18 10.58 9.94
C TYR A 32 -3.03 11.60 9.87
N THR A 33 -3.33 12.89 10.01
CA THR A 33 -2.35 13.98 10.08
C THR A 33 -1.34 13.76 11.22
N LEU A 34 -1.83 13.48 12.43
CA LEU A 34 -0.97 13.24 13.59
C LEU A 34 -0.04 12.04 13.38
N VAL A 35 -0.57 10.92 12.87
CA VAL A 35 0.23 9.73 12.58
C VAL A 35 1.27 10.01 11.49
N CYS A 36 0.92 10.75 10.42
CA CYS A 36 1.86 11.17 9.39
C CYS A 36 3.00 12.03 9.96
N ILE A 37 2.70 12.97 10.85
CA ILE A 37 3.72 13.83 11.49
C ILE A 37 4.65 12.98 12.38
N LEU A 38 4.10 12.04 13.16
CA LEU A 38 4.91 11.13 13.96
C LEU A 38 5.79 10.23 13.07
N ALA A 39 5.27 9.79 11.93
CA ALA A 39 6.01 8.97 10.96
C ALA A 39 7.23 9.70 10.34
N ILE A 40 7.26 11.04 10.33
CA ILE A 40 8.45 11.81 9.88
C ILE A 40 9.67 11.46 10.73
N PHE A 41 9.47 11.24 12.03
CA PHE A 41 10.55 10.93 12.97
C PHE A 41 10.93 9.45 13.00
N TRP A 42 10.22 8.58 12.27
CA TRP A 42 10.48 7.15 12.20
C TRP A 42 11.94 6.78 11.88
N PRO A 43 12.61 7.38 10.87
CA PRO A 43 14.01 7.07 10.56
C PRO A 43 14.97 7.38 11.71
N ALA A 44 14.62 8.32 12.60
CA ALA A 44 15.48 8.73 13.71
C ALA A 44 15.59 7.66 14.80
N ILE A 45 14.61 6.76 14.91
CA ILE A 45 14.59 5.66 15.88
C ILE A 45 15.75 4.68 15.61
N TYR A 46 16.15 4.51 14.35
CA TYR A 46 17.22 3.59 13.94
C TYR A 46 18.63 4.20 14.03
N GLY A 47 18.75 5.49 14.36
CA GLY A 47 20.02 6.17 14.61
C GLY A 47 20.37 7.28 13.61
N ILE A 48 21.15 8.24 14.10
CA ILE A 48 21.57 9.44 13.33
C ILE A 48 22.52 9.08 12.18
N GLU A 49 23.27 7.99 12.31
CA GLU A 49 24.19 7.52 11.26
C GLU A 49 23.44 7.02 10.00
N LEU A 50 22.28 6.37 10.18
CA LEU A 50 21.41 5.98 9.07
C LEU A 50 20.92 7.23 8.30
N ILE A 51 20.50 8.26 9.03
CA ILE A 51 20.04 9.53 8.46
C ILE A 51 21.18 10.21 7.70
N ARG A 52 22.39 10.23 8.27
CA ARG A 52 23.56 10.86 7.63
C ARG A 52 23.98 10.13 6.37
N ALA A 53 23.92 8.80 6.36
CA ALA A 53 24.24 7.99 5.18
C ALA A 53 23.19 8.13 4.06
N ASN A 54 21.90 8.28 4.40
CA ASN A 54 20.79 8.27 3.43
C ASN A 54 19.95 9.57 3.43
N ARG A 55 20.60 10.73 3.59
CA ARG A 55 19.92 12.04 3.74
C ARG A 55 18.85 12.33 2.69
N VAL A 56 19.10 11.98 1.42
CA VAL A 56 18.16 12.23 0.32
C VAL A 56 16.87 11.41 0.48
N ILE A 57 16.99 10.16 0.91
CA ILE A 57 15.82 9.26 1.10
C ILE A 57 15.03 9.70 2.33
N CYS A 58 15.71 10.03 3.43
CA CYS A 58 15.06 10.54 4.64
C CYS A 58 14.37 11.89 4.41
N LEU A 59 14.97 12.80 3.64
CA LEU A 59 14.34 14.07 3.28
C LEU A 59 13.12 13.84 2.38
N ALA A 60 13.23 12.96 1.39
CA ALA A 60 12.10 12.60 0.54
C ALA A 60 10.94 11.99 1.35
N TRP A 61 11.23 11.10 2.30
CA TRP A 61 10.25 10.56 3.25
C TRP A 61 9.56 11.68 4.06
N ALA A 62 10.34 12.58 4.66
CA ALA A 62 9.81 13.68 5.47
C ALA A 62 8.91 14.62 4.66
N VAL A 63 9.33 15.01 3.46
CA VAL A 63 8.53 15.84 2.54
C VAL A 63 7.24 15.13 2.18
N GLN A 64 7.29 13.83 1.93
CA GLN A 64 6.12 13.08 1.51
C GLN A 64 5.12 12.82 2.63
N CYS A 65 5.59 12.48 3.83
CA CYS A 65 4.75 12.39 5.02
C CYS A 65 4.11 13.75 5.36
N GLY A 66 4.87 14.85 5.24
CA GLY A 66 4.35 16.20 5.39
C GLY A 66 3.27 16.52 4.36
N SER A 67 3.48 16.16 3.10
CA SER A 67 2.49 16.32 2.03
C SER A 67 1.22 15.49 2.31
N MET A 68 1.37 14.21 2.66
CA MET A 68 0.25 13.34 3.04
C MET A 68 -0.55 13.92 4.22
N SER A 69 0.14 14.49 5.20
CA SER A 69 -0.47 15.17 6.35
C SER A 69 -1.27 16.43 5.98
N ILE A 70 -0.92 17.11 4.89
CA ILE A 70 -1.69 18.26 4.41
C ILE A 70 -2.98 17.78 3.75
N PHE A 71 -2.90 16.76 2.89
CA PHE A 71 -4.07 16.21 2.20
C PHE A 71 -5.12 15.61 3.14
N THR A 72 -4.73 15.12 4.30
CA THR A 72 -5.68 14.62 5.32
C THR A 72 -6.45 15.73 6.02
N LEU A 73 -5.98 16.98 5.96
CA LEU A 73 -6.65 18.17 6.50
C LEU A 73 -7.47 18.94 5.47
N LEU A 74 -7.25 18.67 4.17
CA LEU A 74 -8.00 19.35 3.11
C LEU A 74 -9.48 18.98 3.17
N GLU A 75 -10.33 19.95 2.86
CA GLU A 75 -11.78 19.78 2.88
C GLU A 75 -12.23 18.73 1.85
N ALA A 76 -13.19 17.90 2.27
CA ALA A 76 -13.75 16.85 1.43
C ALA A 76 -14.62 17.41 0.28
N MET A 77 -15.20 18.59 0.48
CA MET A 77 -16.00 19.33 -0.50
C MET A 77 -15.06 20.11 -1.41
N LYS A 78 -14.96 19.71 -2.67
CA LYS A 78 -13.95 20.20 -3.62
C LYS A 78 -14.57 21.18 -4.59
N THR A 79 -13.97 22.36 -4.72
CA THR A 79 -14.18 23.24 -5.86
C THR A 79 -13.35 22.74 -7.04
N GLU A 80 -13.90 22.84 -8.25
CA GLU A 80 -13.25 22.34 -9.46
C GLU A 80 -12.12 23.27 -9.91
N ASP A 81 -10.91 22.73 -10.04
CA ASP A 81 -9.74 23.48 -10.52
C ASP A 81 -9.04 22.74 -11.65
N ILE A 82 -9.41 23.10 -12.89
CA ILE A 82 -8.89 22.47 -14.11
C ILE A 82 -7.39 22.73 -14.28
N THR A 83 -6.92 23.92 -13.87
CA THR A 83 -5.50 24.34 -13.95
C THR A 83 -4.58 23.45 -13.12
N LEU A 84 -5.03 23.03 -11.94
CA LEU A 84 -4.29 22.16 -11.03
C LEU A 84 -4.12 20.76 -11.64
N ILE A 85 -5.17 20.22 -12.27
CA ILE A 85 -5.14 18.90 -12.93
C ILE A 85 -4.11 18.88 -14.08
N THR A 86 -4.07 19.92 -14.92
CA THR A 86 -3.16 19.99 -16.07
C THR A 86 -1.69 20.20 -15.67
N LEU A 87 -1.44 21.01 -14.63
CA LEU A 87 -0.09 21.28 -14.11
C LEU A 87 0.56 20.02 -13.53
N VAL A 88 -0.21 19.27 -12.75
CA VAL A 88 0.22 18.01 -12.09
C VAL A 88 0.59 16.96 -13.13
N THR A 89 -0.23 16.81 -14.16
CA THR A 89 0.00 15.86 -15.25
C THR A 89 1.27 16.19 -16.04
N SER A 90 1.52 17.47 -16.32
CA SER A 90 2.66 17.90 -17.13
C SER A 90 4.00 17.83 -16.40
N PHE A 91 4.01 18.01 -15.07
CA PHE A 91 5.25 18.06 -14.28
C PHE A 91 5.67 16.72 -13.67
N LEU A 92 4.72 15.89 -13.21
CA LEU A 92 5.05 14.68 -12.45
C LEU A 92 5.42 13.49 -13.34
N LEU A 93 4.81 13.37 -14.52
CA LEU A 93 5.10 12.30 -15.47
C LEU A 93 6.58 12.27 -15.92
N PRO A 94 7.21 13.39 -16.33
CA PRO A 94 8.61 13.42 -16.73
C PRO A 94 9.58 13.19 -15.57
N VAL A 95 9.33 13.79 -14.40
CA VAL A 95 10.22 13.67 -13.23
C VAL A 95 10.25 12.24 -12.69
N PHE A 96 9.10 11.56 -12.70
CA PHE A 96 8.99 10.19 -12.22
C PHE A 96 9.59 9.17 -13.21
N ALA A 97 9.47 9.43 -14.51
CA ALA A 97 10.09 8.62 -15.57
C ALA A 97 11.63 8.76 -15.61
N LEU A 98 12.17 9.93 -15.26
CA LEU A 98 13.62 10.16 -15.24
C LEU A 98 14.32 9.54 -14.01
N ARG A 99 13.62 9.40 -12.88
CA ARG A 99 14.22 8.91 -11.62
C ARG A 99 14.38 7.39 -11.57
N THR A 100 13.76 6.64 -12.48
CA THR A 100 13.46 5.21 -12.34
C THR A 100 14.47 4.27 -13.02
N ARG A 101 15.59 4.76 -13.53
CA ARG A 101 16.60 3.96 -14.24
C ARG A 101 17.46 3.00 -13.39
N ARG A 102 17.24 2.84 -12.07
CA ARG A 102 18.26 2.21 -11.19
C ARG A 102 17.88 0.94 -10.42
N HIS A 103 16.61 0.53 -10.26
CA HIS A 103 16.29 -0.66 -9.43
C HIS A 103 15.12 -1.52 -9.94
N HIS A 104 15.38 -2.82 -10.16
CA HIS A 104 14.43 -3.80 -10.71
C HIS A 104 13.12 -3.93 -9.91
N GLN A 105 13.16 -3.81 -8.59
CA GLN A 105 11.98 -3.94 -7.72
C GLN A 105 11.07 -2.70 -7.71
N ILE A 106 11.65 -1.51 -7.91
CA ILE A 106 10.91 -0.25 -7.95
C ILE A 106 10.16 -0.12 -9.28
N ASN A 107 10.69 -0.71 -10.35
CA ASN A 107 10.10 -0.66 -11.69
C ASN A 107 8.65 -1.16 -11.74
N GLN A 108 8.29 -2.20 -10.98
CA GLN A 108 6.93 -2.74 -10.99
C GLN A 108 5.91 -1.75 -10.42
N LEU A 109 6.21 -1.13 -9.28
CA LEU A 109 5.36 -0.09 -8.67
C LEU A 109 5.27 1.15 -9.57
N VAL A 110 6.35 1.50 -10.27
CA VAL A 110 6.40 2.62 -11.22
C VAL A 110 5.51 2.38 -12.42
N VAL A 111 5.61 1.19 -13.02
CA VAL A 111 4.75 0.80 -14.15
C VAL A 111 3.29 0.82 -13.72
N LEU A 112 2.97 0.28 -12.54
CA LEU A 112 1.60 0.29 -12.01
C LEU A 112 1.06 1.72 -11.79
N PHE A 113 1.90 2.61 -11.25
CA PHE A 113 1.57 4.04 -11.11
C PHE A 113 1.24 4.66 -12.47
N PHE A 114 2.09 4.45 -13.48
CA PHE A 114 1.86 5.02 -14.81
C PHE A 114 0.68 4.39 -15.55
N THR A 115 0.35 3.12 -15.31
CA THR A 115 -0.82 2.46 -15.88
C THR A 115 -2.11 3.08 -15.35
N PHE A 116 -2.20 3.32 -14.03
CA PHE A 116 -3.41 3.86 -13.42
C PHE A 116 -3.46 5.39 -13.37
N ALA A 117 -2.34 6.10 -13.53
CA ALA A 117 -2.30 7.56 -13.43
C ALA A 117 -3.22 8.26 -14.45
N PRO A 118 -3.21 7.96 -15.77
CA PRO A 118 -4.08 8.64 -16.73
C PRO A 118 -5.56 8.44 -16.39
N LEU A 119 -5.93 7.20 -16.04
CA LEU A 119 -7.28 6.82 -15.65
C LEU A 119 -7.72 7.59 -14.39
N PHE A 120 -6.87 7.62 -13.38
CA PHE A 120 -7.17 8.29 -12.12
C PHE A 120 -7.31 9.80 -12.33
N ILE A 121 -6.40 10.42 -13.09
CA ILE A 121 -6.41 11.86 -13.40
C ILE A 121 -7.69 12.27 -14.11
N ILE A 122 -8.13 11.52 -15.14
CA ILE A 122 -9.39 11.81 -15.85
C ILE A 122 -10.60 11.76 -14.90
N LEU A 123 -10.57 10.85 -13.93
CA LEU A 123 -11.65 10.65 -12.96
C LEU A 123 -11.49 11.52 -11.69
N THR A 124 -10.53 12.44 -11.64
CA THR A 124 -10.34 13.39 -10.54
C THR A 124 -11.05 14.72 -10.78
N ILE A 125 -11.57 15.33 -9.71
CA ILE A 125 -12.29 16.62 -9.77
C ILE A 125 -11.38 17.80 -9.34
N SER A 126 -10.36 17.54 -8.53
CA SER A 126 -9.51 18.58 -7.91
C SER A 126 -8.15 17.97 -7.47
N HIS A 127 -7.68 18.27 -6.25
CA HIS A 127 -6.41 17.85 -5.66
C HIS A 127 -6.26 16.33 -5.39
N GLU A 128 -7.21 15.50 -5.78
CA GLU A 128 -7.12 14.04 -5.64
C GLU A 128 -5.96 13.46 -6.43
N GLY A 129 -5.68 14.01 -7.63
CA GLY A 129 -4.54 13.58 -8.44
C GLY A 129 -3.21 13.81 -7.73
N LEU A 130 -3.08 14.92 -7.00
CA LEU A 130 -1.92 15.19 -6.14
C LEU A 130 -1.81 14.18 -5.01
N PHE A 131 -2.94 13.87 -4.35
CA PHE A 131 -2.97 12.84 -3.30
C PHE A 131 -2.46 11.49 -3.82
N TYR A 132 -2.85 11.07 -5.02
CA TYR A 132 -2.35 9.83 -5.64
C TYR A 132 -0.84 9.86 -5.88
N CYS A 133 -0.30 11.00 -6.31
CA CYS A 133 1.15 11.21 -6.47
C CYS A 133 1.86 11.21 -5.10
N CYS A 134 1.22 11.76 -4.07
CA CYS A 134 1.75 11.76 -2.71
C CYS A 134 1.73 10.37 -2.08
N LEU A 135 0.64 9.63 -2.21
CA LEU A 135 0.52 8.27 -1.72
C LEU A 135 1.55 7.35 -2.40
N SER A 136 1.66 7.42 -3.72
CA SER A 136 2.62 6.60 -4.47
C SER A 136 4.07 6.93 -4.08
N GLY A 137 4.47 8.20 -4.02
CA GLY A 137 5.81 8.56 -3.53
C GLY A 137 6.06 8.16 -2.07
N THR A 138 5.03 8.10 -1.21
CA THR A 138 5.17 7.59 0.17
C THR A 138 5.53 6.12 0.13
N LEU A 139 4.85 5.34 -0.70
CA LEU A 139 5.15 3.91 -0.88
C LEU A 139 6.55 3.71 -1.47
N PHE A 140 6.96 4.50 -2.46
CA PHE A 140 8.31 4.43 -3.05
C PHE A 140 9.43 4.76 -2.07
N THR A 141 9.24 5.82 -1.27
CA THR A 141 10.21 6.23 -0.25
C THR A 141 10.22 5.25 0.93
N TRP A 142 9.06 4.71 1.31
CA TRP A 142 8.95 3.66 2.32
C TRP A 142 9.73 2.40 1.94
N VAL A 143 9.54 1.89 0.71
CA VAL A 143 10.29 0.71 0.21
C VAL A 143 11.79 0.92 0.28
N GLN A 144 12.27 2.08 -0.18
CA GLN A 144 13.69 2.41 -0.16
C GLN A 144 14.22 2.56 1.26
N LEU A 145 13.51 3.27 2.13
CA LEU A 145 13.92 3.52 3.50
C LEU A 145 14.03 2.21 4.27
N GLU A 146 13.01 1.38 4.20
CA GLU A 146 12.95 0.13 4.96
C GLU A 146 13.96 -0.90 4.40
N SER A 147 14.26 -0.90 3.10
CA SER A 147 15.37 -1.68 2.54
C SER A 147 16.71 -1.25 3.14
N LYS A 148 16.95 0.05 3.32
CA LYS A 148 18.17 0.57 3.95
C LYS A 148 18.24 0.28 5.44
N VAL A 149 17.09 0.34 6.14
CA VAL A 149 17.00 -0.10 7.54
C VAL A 149 17.37 -1.58 7.65
N PHE A 150 16.85 -2.41 6.77
CA PHE A 150 17.15 -3.84 6.75
C PHE A 150 18.64 -4.11 6.48
N ASP A 151 19.24 -3.43 5.49
CA ASP A 151 20.68 -3.51 5.21
C ASP A 151 21.53 -3.09 6.40
N TYR A 152 21.14 -2.02 7.09
CA TYR A 152 21.83 -1.52 8.29
C TYR A 152 21.73 -2.50 9.46
N GLN A 153 20.54 -3.07 9.69
CA GLN A 153 20.32 -4.09 10.72
C GLN A 153 21.05 -5.41 10.43
N ARG A 154 21.32 -5.70 9.16
CA ARG A 154 22.00 -6.93 8.71
C ARG A 154 23.53 -6.81 8.67
N GLN A 155 24.11 -5.64 8.97
CA GLN A 155 25.57 -5.52 9.04
C GLN A 155 26.14 -6.54 10.05
N PRO A 156 27.03 -7.44 9.61
CA PRO A 156 27.50 -8.52 10.46
C PRO A 156 28.45 -7.97 11.53
N ALA A 157 28.14 -8.22 12.80
CA ALA A 157 29.07 -7.97 13.89
C ALA A 157 30.26 -8.96 13.88
N CYS A 158 30.16 -10.10 13.17
CA CYS A 158 31.25 -11.06 12.94
C CYS A 158 30.95 -11.94 11.70
N PRO A 159 31.98 -12.37 10.93
CA PRO A 159 31.82 -13.35 9.87
C PRO A 159 31.82 -14.76 10.47
N SER A 160 30.66 -15.30 10.83
CA SER A 160 30.53 -16.69 11.25
C SER A 160 29.82 -17.52 10.17
N ILE A 161 30.60 -18.46 9.63
CA ILE A 161 30.27 -19.78 9.03
C ILE A 161 29.02 -19.87 8.16
N THR A 162 29.25 -20.26 6.91
CA THR A 162 28.33 -20.63 5.85
C THR A 162 27.23 -21.60 6.34
N GLN A 163 26.11 -21.07 6.83
CA GLN A 163 24.85 -21.80 6.89
C GLN A 163 24.11 -21.53 5.57
N GLU A 164 23.73 -22.60 4.87
CA GLU A 164 22.77 -22.51 3.76
C GLU A 164 21.52 -21.80 4.29
N SER A 165 21.28 -20.58 3.82
CA SER A 165 20.13 -19.81 4.27
C SER A 165 18.85 -20.55 3.84
N PRO A 166 17.92 -20.86 4.76
CA PRO A 166 16.65 -21.47 4.39
C PRO A 166 15.97 -20.63 3.30
N GLN A 167 15.36 -21.30 2.31
CA GLN A 167 14.71 -20.63 1.17
C GLN A 167 13.65 -19.61 1.63
N PHE A 168 12.98 -19.88 2.75
CA PHE A 168 12.01 -18.98 3.39
C PHE A 168 12.42 -18.65 4.82
N ARG A 169 12.33 -17.36 5.16
CA ARG A 169 12.53 -16.83 6.51
C ARG A 169 11.25 -17.06 7.36
N PRO A 170 11.35 -17.48 8.64
CA PRO A 170 10.21 -17.51 9.55
C PRO A 170 9.73 -16.10 9.90
N LEU A 171 8.46 -15.98 10.28
CA LEU A 171 7.83 -14.70 10.64
C LEU A 171 8.31 -14.22 12.01
N HIS A 172 8.74 -12.96 12.11
CA HIS A 172 9.16 -12.36 13.37
C HIS A 172 8.28 -11.16 13.74
N PHE A 173 8.26 -10.80 15.03
CA PHE A 173 7.52 -9.63 15.54
C PHE A 173 7.81 -8.31 14.80
N PRO A 174 9.05 -8.00 14.35
CA PRO A 174 9.30 -6.79 13.57
C PRO A 174 8.53 -6.77 12.24
N ASP A 175 8.16 -7.91 11.67
CA ASP A 175 7.41 -7.96 10.40
C ASP A 175 5.96 -7.46 10.59
N LEU A 176 5.42 -7.47 11.82
CA LEU A 176 4.12 -6.87 12.16
C LEU A 176 4.09 -5.36 11.90
N ARG A 177 5.24 -4.67 12.01
CA ARG A 177 5.32 -3.24 11.70
C ARG A 177 4.96 -2.97 10.24
N ILE A 178 5.42 -3.84 9.33
CA ILE A 178 5.20 -3.69 7.89
C ILE A 178 3.72 -3.91 7.57
N ALA A 179 3.09 -4.89 8.22
CA ALA A 179 1.66 -5.13 8.13
C ALA A 179 0.83 -3.92 8.63
N LEU A 180 1.20 -3.30 9.75
CA LEU A 180 0.48 -2.12 10.25
C LEU A 180 0.70 -0.86 9.43
N PHE A 181 1.93 -0.60 8.95
CA PHE A 181 2.20 0.51 8.02
C PHE A 181 1.41 0.33 6.72
N PHE A 182 1.35 -0.91 6.20
CA PHE A 182 0.47 -1.24 5.08
C PHE A 182 -1.00 -0.93 5.41
N LEU A 183 -1.52 -1.40 6.54
CA LEU A 183 -2.91 -1.22 6.93
C LEU A 183 -3.26 0.27 7.09
N TYR A 184 -2.36 1.06 7.68
CA TYR A 184 -2.49 2.51 7.77
C TYR A 184 -2.56 3.19 6.39
N LEU A 185 -1.63 2.88 5.49
CA LEU A 185 -1.60 3.46 4.14
C LEU A 185 -2.81 3.02 3.31
N PHE A 186 -3.27 1.78 3.50
CA PHE A 186 -4.47 1.25 2.88
C PHE A 186 -5.72 2.01 3.32
N HIS A 187 -5.90 2.22 4.62
CA HIS A 187 -7.03 3.00 5.12
C HIS A 187 -6.93 4.47 4.71
N SER A 188 -5.73 5.07 4.79
CA SER A 188 -5.47 6.43 4.32
C SER A 188 -5.85 6.62 2.85
N ALA A 189 -5.64 5.63 1.99
CA ALA A 189 -6.04 5.67 0.57
C ALA A 189 -7.54 5.92 0.37
N PHE A 190 -8.39 5.39 1.26
CA PHE A 190 -9.84 5.58 1.22
C PHE A 190 -10.28 6.88 1.93
N PHE A 191 -9.80 7.10 3.14
CA PHE A 191 -10.32 8.14 4.03
C PHE A 191 -9.77 9.55 3.77
N SER A 192 -8.57 9.68 3.21
CA SER A 192 -7.92 10.99 3.06
C SER A 192 -8.60 11.87 2.02
N THR A 193 -9.22 11.28 0.98
CA THR A 193 -9.87 12.05 -0.10
C THR A 193 -11.38 11.88 -0.15
N GLY A 194 -11.94 10.85 0.49
CA GLY A 194 -13.38 10.57 0.54
C GLY A 194 -14.09 11.31 1.68
N ASN A 195 -15.40 11.54 1.57
CA ASN A 195 -16.17 12.13 2.66
C ASN A 195 -16.57 11.06 3.69
N LEU A 196 -16.04 11.12 4.92
CA LEU A 196 -16.32 10.14 5.99
C LEU A 196 -17.80 10.01 6.34
N ALA A 197 -18.56 11.11 6.23
CA ALA A 197 -19.92 11.20 6.74
C ALA A 197 -20.96 10.42 5.93
N SER A 198 -20.65 10.00 4.70
CA SER A 198 -21.58 9.12 3.95
C SER A 198 -20.94 8.51 2.70
N THR A 199 -21.03 7.18 2.60
CA THR A 199 -20.90 6.39 1.36
C THR A 199 -21.88 6.83 0.26
N SER A 200 -22.86 7.70 0.55
CA SER A 200 -23.75 8.33 -0.43
C SER A 200 -23.28 9.69 -0.97
N SER A 201 -22.31 10.37 -0.33
CA SER A 201 -21.79 11.70 -0.73
C SER A 201 -20.73 11.64 -1.82
N PHE A 202 -20.82 10.61 -2.62
CA PHE A 202 -19.84 10.22 -3.57
C PHE A 202 -20.13 11.08 -4.81
N SER A 203 -19.53 12.27 -4.88
CA SER A 203 -19.77 13.25 -5.95
C SER A 203 -19.57 12.60 -7.34
N LEU A 204 -20.58 12.75 -8.20
CA LEU A 204 -20.57 12.21 -9.57
C LEU A 204 -19.90 13.17 -10.58
N GLY A 205 -19.41 14.33 -10.15
CA GLY A 205 -18.93 15.39 -11.05
C GLY A 205 -17.91 14.92 -12.09
N ALA A 206 -16.92 14.11 -11.68
CA ALA A 206 -15.93 13.55 -12.63
C ALA A 206 -16.54 12.52 -13.60
N VAL A 207 -17.50 11.72 -13.12
CA VAL A 207 -18.13 10.68 -13.93
C VAL A 207 -19.08 11.30 -14.95
N LEU A 208 -19.83 12.33 -14.55
CA LEU A 208 -20.74 13.08 -15.42
C LEU A 208 -20.00 13.83 -16.54
N ARG A 209 -18.70 14.11 -16.36
CA ARG A 209 -17.85 14.69 -17.41
C ARG A 209 -17.54 13.68 -18.53
N LEU A 210 -17.47 12.39 -18.21
CA LEU A 210 -17.17 11.31 -19.17
C LEU A 210 -18.44 10.68 -19.74
N LEU A 211 -19.45 10.47 -18.88
CA LEU A 211 -20.76 9.92 -19.22
C LEU A 211 -21.86 10.92 -18.78
N PRO A 212 -22.22 11.88 -19.66
CA PRO A 212 -23.23 12.87 -19.33
C PRO A 212 -24.65 12.28 -19.29
N VAL A 213 -24.88 11.15 -19.96
CA VAL A 213 -26.13 10.40 -19.90
C VAL A 213 -26.16 9.57 -18.62
N PHE A 214 -27.27 9.65 -17.89
CA PHE A 214 -27.45 8.87 -16.67
C PHE A 214 -27.50 7.36 -16.99
N ASP A 215 -26.45 6.66 -16.58
CA ASP A 215 -26.38 5.21 -16.55
C ASP A 215 -25.79 4.77 -15.20
N PRO A 216 -26.62 4.33 -14.24
CA PRO A 216 -26.18 4.07 -12.87
C PRO A 216 -25.12 2.96 -12.81
N PHE A 217 -25.16 1.99 -13.73
CA PHE A 217 -24.21 0.88 -13.73
C PHE A 217 -22.84 1.30 -14.24
N SER A 218 -22.77 1.98 -15.39
CA SER A 218 -21.49 2.49 -15.92
C SER A 218 -20.88 3.56 -15.03
N GLN A 219 -21.71 4.44 -14.46
CA GLN A 219 -21.26 5.48 -13.54
C GLN A 219 -20.72 4.89 -12.22
N GLY A 220 -21.38 3.85 -11.71
CA GLY A 220 -20.90 3.06 -10.58
C GLY A 220 -19.58 2.34 -10.89
N ALA A 221 -19.47 1.71 -12.06
CA ALA A 221 -18.27 0.99 -12.49
C ALA A 221 -17.04 1.91 -12.60
N LEU A 222 -17.18 3.09 -13.20
CA LEU A 222 -16.09 4.09 -13.27
C LEU A 222 -15.64 4.56 -11.88
N ARG A 223 -16.56 4.67 -10.92
CA ARG A 223 -16.23 4.97 -9.54
C ARG A 223 -15.48 3.83 -8.85
N VAL A 224 -15.92 2.59 -9.02
CA VAL A 224 -15.20 1.42 -8.47
C VAL A 224 -13.78 1.36 -9.05
N LEU A 225 -13.65 1.59 -10.35
CA LEU A 225 -12.37 1.64 -11.05
C LEU A 225 -11.44 2.74 -10.51
N LYS A 226 -11.98 3.92 -10.19
CA LYS A 226 -11.22 5.00 -9.54
C LYS A 226 -10.71 4.59 -8.15
N ILE A 227 -11.57 3.93 -7.36
CA ILE A 227 -11.21 3.47 -6.02
C ILE A 227 -10.12 2.39 -6.10
N LEU A 228 -10.18 1.52 -7.11
CA LEU A 228 -9.22 0.41 -7.28
C LEU A 228 -7.77 0.88 -7.49
N ALA A 229 -7.55 2.01 -8.18
CA ALA A 229 -6.20 2.48 -8.55
C ALA A 229 -5.21 2.67 -7.36
N PRO A 230 -5.51 3.47 -6.32
CA PRO A 230 -4.62 3.61 -5.16
C PRO A 230 -4.49 2.31 -4.38
N PHE A 231 -5.55 1.51 -4.29
CA PHE A 231 -5.52 0.24 -3.57
C PHE A 231 -4.69 -0.84 -4.26
N ALA A 232 -4.75 -0.95 -5.59
CA ALA A 232 -3.89 -1.84 -6.36
C ALA A 232 -2.41 -1.52 -6.13
N LEU A 233 -2.08 -0.23 -6.03
CA LEU A 233 -0.72 0.24 -5.79
C LEU A 233 -0.23 -0.06 -4.36
N VAL A 234 -1.09 0.11 -3.35
CA VAL A 234 -0.79 -0.29 -1.96
C VAL A 234 -0.65 -1.81 -1.84
N SER A 235 -1.55 -2.59 -2.46
CA SER A 235 -1.53 -4.06 -2.48
C SER A 235 -0.28 -4.61 -3.17
N ALA A 236 0.10 -4.06 -4.32
CA ALA A 236 1.35 -4.44 -5.00
C ALA A 236 2.58 -4.23 -4.11
N ASN A 237 2.56 -3.21 -3.24
CA ASN A 237 3.65 -2.98 -2.30
C ASN A 237 3.74 -4.06 -1.21
N LEU A 238 2.60 -4.58 -0.72
CA LEU A 238 2.59 -5.73 0.20
C LEU A 238 3.24 -6.96 -0.46
N GLY A 239 2.86 -7.25 -1.70
CA GLY A 239 3.46 -8.35 -2.49
C GLY A 239 4.95 -8.16 -2.77
N LEU A 240 5.43 -6.91 -2.86
CA LEU A 240 6.86 -6.62 -2.99
C LEU A 240 7.59 -6.92 -1.68
N TRP A 241 7.02 -6.52 -0.54
CA TRP A 241 7.58 -6.78 0.79
C TRP A 241 7.64 -8.26 1.14
N THR A 242 6.59 -9.02 0.82
CA THR A 242 6.57 -10.47 1.03
C THR A 242 7.75 -11.14 0.31
N ARG A 243 8.05 -10.71 -0.92
CA ARG A 243 9.21 -11.19 -1.70
C ARG A 243 10.54 -10.66 -1.16
N ALA A 244 10.62 -9.38 -0.79
CA ALA A 244 11.84 -8.75 -0.30
C ALA A 244 12.33 -9.37 1.02
N LEU A 245 11.41 -9.73 1.92
CA LEU A 245 11.73 -10.38 3.20
C LEU A 245 11.95 -11.90 3.09
N ARG A 246 11.79 -12.48 1.89
CA ARG A 246 11.80 -13.93 1.64
C ARG A 246 10.82 -14.69 2.54
N LEU A 247 9.65 -14.10 2.78
CA LEU A 247 8.56 -14.76 3.51
C LEU A 247 7.79 -15.65 2.53
N ARG A 248 7.05 -16.63 3.08
CA ARG A 248 6.10 -17.40 2.26
C ARG A 248 5.02 -16.46 1.69
N PRO A 249 4.54 -16.69 0.46
CA PRO A 249 3.37 -15.96 -0.07
C PRO A 249 2.21 -16.08 0.92
N GLY A 250 1.46 -15.00 1.11
CA GLY A 250 0.37 -14.93 2.08
C GLY A 250 0.78 -14.70 3.56
N ALA A 251 2.05 -14.82 3.96
CA ALA A 251 2.43 -14.70 5.38
C ALA A 251 2.19 -13.30 5.96
N LEU A 252 2.61 -12.24 5.25
CA LEU A 252 2.31 -10.86 5.65
C LEU A 252 0.82 -10.55 5.53
N PHE A 253 0.15 -11.12 4.53
CA PHE A 253 -1.28 -10.96 4.34
C PHE A 253 -2.09 -11.49 5.52
N VAL A 254 -1.73 -12.65 6.09
CA VAL A 254 -2.37 -13.17 7.30
C VAL A 254 -2.25 -12.21 8.49
N LEU A 255 -1.09 -11.55 8.65
CA LEU A 255 -0.94 -10.51 9.69
C LEU A 255 -1.83 -9.30 9.45
N VAL A 256 -1.94 -8.86 8.19
CA VAL A 256 -2.82 -7.76 7.81
C VAL A 256 -4.28 -8.12 8.09
N VAL A 257 -4.73 -9.32 7.72
CA VAL A 257 -6.10 -9.81 7.98
C VAL A 257 -6.37 -9.88 9.49
N ALA A 258 -5.45 -10.45 10.27
CA ALA A 258 -5.60 -10.52 11.73
C ALA A 258 -5.69 -9.12 12.36
N ALA A 259 -4.88 -8.16 11.90
CA ALA A 259 -4.92 -6.79 12.36
C ALA A 259 -6.19 -6.05 11.93
N SER A 260 -6.72 -6.32 10.72
CA SER A 260 -7.99 -5.76 10.27
C SER A 260 -9.20 -6.36 10.99
N ASP A 261 -9.15 -7.64 11.34
CA ASP A 261 -10.20 -8.28 12.15
C ASP A 261 -10.24 -7.71 13.57
N TYR A 262 -9.08 -7.42 14.16
CA TYR A 262 -9.04 -6.67 15.42
C TYR A 262 -9.72 -5.30 15.29
N LEU A 263 -9.46 -4.57 14.21
CA LEU A 263 -10.07 -3.27 13.93
C LEU A 263 -11.60 -3.38 13.76
N THR A 264 -12.09 -4.37 13.00
CA THR A 264 -13.54 -4.55 12.79
C THR A 264 -14.25 -4.97 14.08
N LEU A 265 -13.65 -5.84 14.90
CA LEU A 265 -14.17 -6.19 16.22
C LEU A 265 -14.22 -4.96 17.14
N ARG A 266 -13.16 -4.14 17.14
CA ARG A 266 -13.11 -2.92 17.94
C ARG A 266 -14.22 -1.93 17.55
N LEU A 267 -14.50 -1.82 16.26
CA LEU A 267 -15.61 -1.00 15.74
C LEU A 267 -16.97 -1.62 16.02
N PHE A 268 -17.10 -2.95 15.98
CA PHE A 268 -18.32 -3.67 16.32
C PHE A 268 -18.80 -3.34 17.74
N TRP A 269 -17.88 -3.37 18.72
CA TRP A 269 -18.19 -2.98 20.10
C TRP A 269 -18.51 -1.49 20.29
N ARG A 270 -18.31 -0.67 19.24
CA ARG A 270 -18.59 0.76 19.26
C ARG A 270 -19.88 1.11 18.50
N VAL A 271 -20.56 0.12 17.92
CA VAL A 271 -21.90 0.28 17.33
C VAL A 271 -22.87 0.68 18.44
N ARG A 272 -23.70 1.69 18.18
CA ARG A 272 -24.65 2.23 19.15
C ARG A 272 -26.06 1.77 18.81
N ASP A 273 -26.77 1.30 19.84
CA ASP A 273 -28.20 0.99 19.77
C ASP A 273 -29.08 2.09 20.39
N GLU A 274 -28.45 3.12 20.96
CA GLU A 274 -29.11 4.23 21.65
C GLU A 274 -28.60 5.59 21.10
N GLY A 275 -29.48 6.59 21.03
CA GLY A 275 -29.15 7.94 20.57
C GLY A 275 -30.04 8.42 19.42
N SER A 276 -29.55 9.41 18.65
CA SER A 276 -30.25 9.89 17.47
C SER A 276 -30.18 8.87 16.32
N TRP A 277 -31.20 8.82 15.46
CA TRP A 277 -31.20 7.96 14.27
C TRP A 277 -29.97 8.18 13.38
N LEU A 278 -29.46 9.41 13.33
CA LEU A 278 -28.26 9.75 12.57
C LEU A 278 -27.01 9.08 13.17
N GLU A 279 -26.82 9.18 14.49
CA GLU A 279 -25.68 8.56 15.18
C GLU A 279 -25.70 7.03 15.09
N ILE A 280 -26.89 6.43 15.20
CA ILE A 280 -27.08 4.98 15.03
C ILE A 280 -26.66 4.60 13.61
N GLY A 281 -27.18 5.30 12.59
CA GLY A 281 -26.86 5.04 11.19
C GLY A 281 -25.37 5.25 10.84
N GLU A 282 -24.73 6.28 11.41
CA GLU A 282 -23.30 6.54 11.23
C GLU A 282 -22.46 5.40 11.83
N SER A 283 -22.78 4.95 13.04
CA SER A 283 -22.06 3.86 13.70
C SER A 283 -22.12 2.54 12.92
N ILE A 284 -23.30 2.22 12.36
CA ILE A 284 -23.49 1.03 11.50
C ILE A 284 -22.72 1.20 10.19
N THR A 285 -22.76 2.38 9.59
CA THR A 285 -22.07 2.66 8.31
C THR A 285 -20.56 2.51 8.46
N VAL A 286 -19.97 3.01 9.56
CA VAL A 286 -18.54 2.86 9.86
C VAL A 286 -18.15 1.39 10.02
N PHE A 287 -18.96 0.60 10.73
CA PHE A 287 -18.71 -0.84 10.91
C PHE A 287 -18.78 -1.61 9.57
N VAL A 288 -19.82 -1.36 8.77
CA VAL A 288 -19.97 -1.98 7.45
C VAL A 288 -18.83 -1.58 6.52
N LEU A 289 -18.40 -0.32 6.58
CA LEU A 289 -17.28 0.19 5.80
C LEU A 289 -15.97 -0.52 6.16
N ALA A 290 -15.66 -0.64 7.46
CA ALA A 290 -14.45 -1.34 7.92
C ALA A 290 -14.47 -2.83 7.51
N SER A 291 -15.62 -3.50 7.67
CA SER A 291 -15.81 -4.89 7.26
C SER A 291 -15.65 -5.07 5.75
N SER A 292 -16.19 -4.13 4.97
CA SER A 292 -16.07 -4.12 3.50
C SER A 292 -14.63 -3.89 3.06
N LEU A 293 -13.89 -2.99 3.74
CA LEU A 293 -12.48 -2.75 3.48
C LEU A 293 -11.63 -3.99 3.81
N CYS A 294 -11.93 -4.72 4.89
CA CYS A 294 -11.29 -6.00 5.20
C CYS A 294 -11.52 -7.02 4.07
N GLY A 295 -12.77 -7.22 3.65
CA GLY A 295 -13.09 -8.10 2.52
C GLY A 295 -12.43 -7.66 1.20
N PHE A 296 -12.28 -6.35 0.99
CA PHE A 296 -11.62 -5.80 -0.19
C PHE A 296 -10.11 -6.06 -0.19
N VAL A 297 -9.42 -5.97 0.95
CA VAL A 297 -8.01 -6.38 1.09
C VAL A 297 -7.84 -7.85 0.71
N ALA A 298 -8.73 -8.73 1.19
CA ALA A 298 -8.69 -10.14 0.87
C ALA A 298 -8.92 -10.41 -0.63
N GLY A 299 -9.88 -9.71 -1.24
CA GLY A 299 -10.12 -9.79 -2.68
C GLY A 299 -8.90 -9.37 -3.52
N LEU A 300 -8.19 -8.31 -3.13
CA LEU A 300 -6.99 -7.86 -3.82
C LEU A 300 -5.85 -8.87 -3.76
N GLU A 301 -5.66 -9.55 -2.63
CA GLU A 301 -4.65 -10.60 -2.52
C GLU A 301 -5.01 -11.81 -3.39
N MET A 302 -6.27 -12.25 -3.39
CA MET A 302 -6.73 -13.34 -4.25
C MET A 302 -6.49 -13.05 -5.74
N VAL A 303 -6.78 -11.82 -6.18
CA VAL A 303 -6.50 -11.37 -7.55
C VAL A 303 -4.99 -11.31 -7.79
N GLY A 304 -4.22 -10.81 -6.83
CA GLY A 304 -2.76 -10.73 -6.91
C GLY A 304 -2.09 -12.09 -7.06
N GLU A 305 -2.45 -13.06 -6.23
CA GLU A 305 -1.96 -14.44 -6.30
C GLU A 305 -2.42 -15.13 -7.59
N GLY A 306 -3.68 -14.93 -8.00
CA GLY A 306 -4.20 -15.50 -9.25
C GLY A 306 -3.43 -15.01 -10.49
N VAL A 307 -3.11 -13.72 -10.55
CA VAL A 307 -2.33 -13.13 -11.65
C VAL A 307 -0.89 -13.64 -11.64
N VAL A 308 -0.28 -13.78 -10.46
CA VAL A 308 1.10 -14.27 -10.33
C VAL A 308 1.19 -15.77 -10.67
N GLY A 309 0.28 -16.59 -10.15
CA GLY A 309 0.22 -18.02 -10.42
C GLY A 309 -0.09 -18.35 -11.88
N GLY A 310 -0.90 -17.52 -12.55
CA GLY A 310 -1.17 -17.66 -13.99
C GLY A 310 0.07 -17.43 -14.87
N LEU A 311 0.98 -16.53 -14.45
CA LEU A 311 2.24 -16.25 -15.16
C LEU A 311 3.26 -17.38 -14.98
N GLU A 312 3.32 -18.01 -13.80
CA GLU A 312 4.20 -19.16 -13.55
C GLU A 312 3.69 -20.43 -14.25
N GLY A 313 2.37 -20.64 -14.30
CA GLY A 313 1.76 -21.73 -15.05
C GLY A 313 2.00 -21.65 -16.57
N GLY A 314 1.95 -20.44 -17.15
CA GLY A 314 2.24 -20.22 -18.57
C GLY A 314 3.71 -20.45 -18.94
N ALA A 315 4.65 -20.09 -18.06
CA ALA A 315 6.08 -20.35 -18.26
C ALA A 315 6.41 -21.85 -18.20
N GLY A 316 5.69 -22.64 -17.39
CA GLY A 316 5.84 -24.09 -17.33
C GLY A 316 5.38 -24.82 -18.61
N LEU A 317 4.33 -24.32 -19.27
CA LEU A 317 3.86 -24.87 -20.55
C LEU A 317 4.86 -24.59 -21.69
N HIS A 318 5.40 -23.38 -21.78
CA HIS A 318 6.42 -23.07 -22.79
C HIS A 318 7.75 -23.81 -22.55
N ALA A 319 8.17 -23.98 -21.29
CA ALA A 319 9.34 -24.80 -20.97
C ALA A 319 9.12 -26.29 -21.30
N SER A 320 7.89 -26.80 -21.16
CA SER A 320 7.56 -28.17 -21.56
C SER A 320 7.48 -28.34 -23.08
N GLU A 321 7.05 -27.32 -23.83
CA GLU A 321 7.08 -27.32 -25.31
C GLU A 321 8.51 -27.23 -25.86
N ASP A 322 9.37 -26.42 -25.26
CA ASP A 322 10.79 -26.31 -25.66
C ASP A 322 11.58 -27.60 -25.35
N VAL A 323 11.28 -28.27 -24.23
CA VAL A 323 11.86 -29.59 -23.91
C VAL A 323 11.31 -30.69 -24.81
N ALA A 324 10.03 -30.63 -25.20
CA ALA A 324 9.44 -31.56 -26.16
C ALA A 324 10.01 -31.36 -27.58
N ALA A 325 10.29 -30.11 -27.98
CA ALA A 325 10.93 -29.79 -29.25
C ALA A 325 12.42 -30.19 -29.28
N ALA A 326 13.14 -30.06 -28.16
CA ALA A 326 14.54 -30.50 -28.04
C ALA A 326 14.71 -32.02 -27.98
N GLY A 327 13.66 -32.78 -27.62
CA GLY A 327 13.65 -34.25 -27.59
C GLY A 327 13.38 -34.91 -28.94
N ALA A 328 13.10 -34.14 -30.00
CA ALA A 328 12.62 -34.64 -31.29
C ALA A 328 13.66 -34.62 -32.43
N ASP A 329 14.96 -34.50 -32.14
CA ASP A 329 16.03 -34.63 -33.15
C ASP A 329 16.88 -35.91 -32.92
N PRO A 330 16.55 -37.05 -33.56
CA PRO A 330 17.18 -38.34 -33.31
C PRO A 330 18.42 -38.62 -34.18
N GLU A 331 19.20 -37.63 -34.61
CA GLU A 331 20.26 -37.86 -35.62
C GLU A 331 21.72 -37.55 -35.22
N LYS A 332 22.11 -37.60 -33.93
CA LYS A 332 23.54 -37.41 -33.56
C LYS A 332 24.12 -38.34 -32.48
N LYS A 333 23.60 -39.57 -32.32
CA LYS A 333 24.13 -40.51 -31.29
C LYS A 333 25.05 -41.64 -31.77
N TYR A 334 25.52 -41.60 -33.02
CA TYR A 334 26.55 -42.53 -33.50
C TYR A 334 27.70 -41.78 -34.16
N LYS A 335 28.70 -41.41 -33.36
CA LYS A 335 30.12 -41.30 -33.75
C LYS A 335 30.93 -40.90 -32.52
N LEU A 336 31.55 -41.89 -31.89
CA LEU A 336 32.86 -41.84 -31.24
C LEU A 336 33.07 -43.20 -30.55
N SER A 337 33.53 -44.15 -31.35
CA SER A 337 34.36 -45.29 -30.92
C SER A 337 35.79 -44.98 -31.27
#